data_AF-A0A9W9UDY5-F1
#
_entry.id   AF-A0A9W9UDY5-F1
#
_cell.length_a   1.000
_cell.length_b   1.000
_cell.length_c   1.000
_cell.angle_alpha   90.00
_cell.angle_beta   90.00
_cell.angle_gamma   90.00
#
_symmetry.space_group_name_H-M   'P 1'
#
loop_
_entity.id
_entity.type
_entity.pdbx_description
1 polymer ?
#
loop_
_entity_poly.entity_id
_entity_poly.type
_entity_poly.pdbx_seq_one_letter_code
_entity_poly.pdbx_strand_id
1 'polypeptide(L)'
;MNEPVSLLKLPTEILENILSQARPSLGTLKAISQCCHRMHAIAVPHVFKSVVIRTPESMSRFLETAASSHRLTSLIREFQVHYHDLDEDTTDSPEDIEPVLSSLVNLESLVLRSSWFSWHKDKKMKLLIHPQETLPALRSVILSRDYGYDFSFPVSSYGSLLHHPGLERLTIAGAQFQLKIDNEHGAAIRSTNLQELTLLNCALQARDLEDMLRYPKQLKHFTIKGQEERTDMGPFFSDDDRRLYINALRTHSSSLETLDIDIQYNITEEPIDLSDFSVVHSLTISPRMVIGDNEQLWLKEASTLDWAKLLPPNLQHLTFRNEVGVFPIVQMYEAVREGYIKLRSLTCLLASNIQEDGSPVFSEWSLGAIDTQGVLVFRSPDELMSELSPDGVSYSQGFQALGVEFSVVEVPRTEMLPGYDSCPCPCWIYKHRLYDDSVW
;
A
#
# COMPACT_ATOMS: atom_id res chain seq x y z
N MET A 1 -48.38 0.04 37.65
CA MET A 1 -47.95 1.02 36.64
C MET A 1 -46.46 0.83 36.45
N ASN A 2 -46.03 0.31 35.30
CA ASN A 2 -44.60 0.21 35.00
C ASN A 2 -44.09 1.61 34.69
N GLU A 3 -43.11 2.10 35.45
CA GLU A 3 -42.42 3.34 35.10
C GLU A 3 -41.83 3.21 33.68
N PRO A 4 -41.86 4.28 32.87
CA PRO A 4 -41.19 4.27 31.58
C PRO A 4 -39.70 3.99 31.80
N VAL A 5 -39.21 2.95 31.13
CA VAL A 5 -37.79 2.61 31.14
C VAL A 5 -37.02 3.77 30.51
N SER A 6 -36.22 4.46 31.33
CA SER A 6 -35.40 5.58 30.88
C SER A 6 -33.98 5.09 30.64
N LEU A 7 -33.50 5.25 29.40
CA LEU A 7 -32.11 4.97 29.01
C LEU A 7 -31.10 5.75 29.88
N LEU A 8 -31.49 6.94 30.33
CA LEU A 8 -30.67 7.79 31.20
C LEU A 8 -30.57 7.29 32.65
N LYS A 9 -31.25 6.20 33.03
CA LYS A 9 -31.06 5.54 34.33
C LYS A 9 -29.94 4.49 34.28
N LEU A 10 -29.44 4.13 33.10
CA LEU A 10 -28.34 3.17 32.97
C LEU A 10 -27.02 3.76 33.53
N PRO A 11 -26.09 2.93 34.04
CA PRO A 11 -24.73 3.34 34.36
C PRO A 11 -23.98 3.91 33.15
N THR A 12 -23.00 4.77 33.40
CA THR A 12 -22.23 5.46 32.35
C THR A 12 -21.48 4.46 31.48
N GLU A 13 -20.91 3.44 32.10
CA GLU A 13 -20.16 2.36 31.46
C GLU A 13 -21.03 1.56 30.48
N ILE A 14 -22.31 1.38 30.80
CA ILE A 14 -23.27 0.70 29.92
C ILE A 14 -23.59 1.57 28.71
N LEU A 15 -23.76 2.88 28.91
CA LEU A 15 -24.03 3.82 27.84
C LEU A 15 -22.82 3.97 26.91
N GLU A 16 -21.61 4.02 27.46
CA GLU A 16 -20.35 4.00 26.70
C GLU A 16 -20.21 2.71 25.89
N ASN A 17 -20.51 1.56 26.50
CA ASN A 17 -20.48 0.28 25.79
C ASN A 17 -21.52 0.26 24.65
N ILE A 18 -22.75 0.74 24.88
CA ILE A 18 -23.77 0.87 23.84
C ILE A 18 -23.26 1.71 22.67
N LEU A 19 -22.67 2.89 22.93
CA LEU A 19 -22.12 3.73 21.85
C LEU A 19 -20.95 3.05 21.13
N SER A 20 -20.08 2.36 21.87
CA SER A 20 -18.92 1.66 21.30
C SER A 20 -19.34 0.52 20.36
N GLN A 21 -20.43 -0.18 20.68
CA GLN A 21 -20.94 -1.31 19.90
C GLN A 21 -21.85 -0.85 18.76
N ALA A 22 -22.66 0.18 18.98
CA ALA A 22 -23.58 0.69 17.97
C ALA A 22 -22.87 1.38 16.80
N ARG A 23 -21.60 1.80 16.97
CA ARG A 23 -20.78 2.52 15.98
C ARG A 23 -21.57 3.59 15.22
N PRO A 24 -22.25 4.51 15.94
CA PRO A 24 -23.09 5.52 15.32
C PRO A 24 -22.27 6.45 14.42
N SER A 25 -22.91 7.00 13.39
CA SER A 25 -22.29 8.00 12.52
C SER A 25 -21.85 9.24 13.33
N LEU A 26 -20.87 9.98 12.80
CA LEU A 26 -20.44 11.24 13.42
C LEU A 26 -21.60 12.24 13.62
N GLY A 27 -22.55 12.28 12.67
CA GLY A 27 -23.75 13.11 12.79
C GLY A 27 -24.63 12.69 13.97
N THR A 28 -24.81 11.38 14.16
CA THR A 28 -25.54 10.82 15.30
C THR A 28 -24.83 11.11 16.62
N LEU A 29 -23.50 10.94 16.69
CA LEU A 29 -22.72 11.26 17.90
C LEU A 29 -22.82 12.74 18.27
N LYS A 30 -22.79 13.64 17.27
CA LYS A 30 -23.01 15.07 17.47
C LYS A 30 -24.39 15.35 18.05
N ALA A 31 -25.44 14.75 17.49
CA ALA A 31 -26.80 14.90 18.01
C ALA A 31 -26.92 14.39 19.47
N ILE A 32 -26.36 13.23 19.77
CA ILE A 32 -26.33 12.67 21.14
C ILE A 32 -25.60 13.62 22.09
N SER A 33 -24.44 14.15 21.67
CA SER A 33 -23.64 15.07 22.50
C SER A 33 -24.37 16.38 22.83
N GLN A 34 -25.43 16.72 22.09
CA GLN A 34 -26.25 17.91 22.28
C GLN A 34 -27.51 17.65 23.12
N CYS A 35 -27.85 16.40 23.44
CA CYS A 35 -29.08 16.07 24.17
C CYS A 35 -29.06 16.57 25.63
N CYS A 36 -27.97 16.30 26.37
CA CYS A 36 -27.80 16.73 27.76
C CYS A 36 -26.33 16.63 28.20
N HIS A 37 -25.96 17.22 29.34
CA HIS A 37 -24.58 17.17 29.86
C HIS A 37 -24.03 15.75 30.03
N ARG A 38 -24.88 14.80 30.42
CA ARG A 38 -24.46 13.41 30.60
C ARG A 38 -24.13 12.74 29.26
N MET A 39 -25.01 12.90 28.27
CA MET A 39 -24.77 12.38 26.92
C MET A 39 -23.60 13.09 26.25
N HIS A 40 -23.40 14.40 26.53
CA HIS A 40 -22.23 15.14 26.11
C HIS A 40 -20.94 14.49 26.63
N ALA A 41 -20.85 14.24 27.94
CA ALA A 41 -19.67 13.63 28.55
C ALA A 41 -19.35 12.24 27.96
N ILE A 42 -20.37 11.46 27.64
CA ILE A 42 -20.24 10.10 27.08
C ILE A 42 -19.91 10.13 25.58
N ALA A 43 -20.55 10.99 24.79
CA ALA A 43 -20.38 11.02 23.34
C ALA A 43 -19.11 11.76 22.88
N VAL A 44 -18.66 12.78 23.61
CA VAL A 44 -17.50 13.60 23.21
C VAL A 44 -16.22 12.79 22.95
N PRO A 45 -15.82 11.82 23.80
CA PRO A 45 -14.69 10.94 23.50
C PRO A 45 -14.81 10.22 22.16
N HIS A 46 -16.01 9.79 21.77
CA HIS A 46 -16.24 9.15 20.48
C HIS A 46 -16.23 10.14 19.32
N VAL A 47 -16.72 11.38 19.52
CA VAL A 47 -16.69 12.45 18.50
C VAL A 47 -15.27 12.86 18.15
N PHE A 48 -14.40 13.00 19.15
CA PHE A 48 -13.04 13.51 18.98
C PHE A 48 -11.99 12.41 18.80
N LYS A 49 -12.35 11.12 18.90
CA LYS A 49 -11.40 10.02 18.72
C LYS A 49 -10.68 10.07 17.37
N SER A 50 -11.43 10.37 16.30
CA SER A 50 -10.93 10.38 14.93
C SER A 50 -11.26 11.72 14.28
N VAL A 51 -10.23 12.47 13.89
CA VAL A 51 -10.35 13.81 13.32
C VAL A 51 -9.81 13.80 11.90
N VAL A 52 -10.63 14.25 10.96
CA VAL A 52 -10.27 14.34 9.53
C VAL A 52 -10.43 15.79 9.09
N ILE A 53 -9.33 16.39 8.64
CA ILE A 53 -9.25 17.76 8.12
C ILE A 53 -9.22 17.70 6.60
N ARG A 54 -10.16 18.39 5.95
CA ARG A 54 -10.30 18.38 4.48
C ARG A 54 -10.11 19.74 3.80
N THR A 55 -10.24 20.83 4.55
CA THR A 55 -10.11 22.20 4.03
C THR A 55 -9.26 23.06 4.95
N PRO A 56 -8.58 24.09 4.45
CA PRO A 56 -7.79 25.01 5.28
C PRO A 56 -8.61 25.63 6.42
N GLU A 57 -9.87 26.01 6.19
CA GLU A 57 -10.72 26.60 7.24
C GLU A 57 -11.05 25.60 8.35
N SER A 58 -11.17 24.31 8.00
CA SER A 58 -11.34 23.25 9.00
C SER A 58 -10.06 23.03 9.82
N MET A 59 -8.88 23.28 9.23
CA MET A 59 -7.62 23.30 9.96
C MET A 59 -7.58 24.46 10.95
N SER A 60 -7.86 25.69 10.52
CA SER A 60 -7.83 26.87 11.40
C SER A 60 -8.71 26.67 12.63
N ARG A 61 -9.95 26.19 12.43
CA ARG A 61 -10.86 25.87 13.54
C ARG A 61 -10.34 24.75 14.42
N PHE A 62 -9.69 23.75 13.85
CA PHE A 62 -9.07 22.68 14.61
C PHE A 62 -7.90 23.21 15.46
N LEU A 63 -7.02 24.03 14.90
CA LEU A 63 -5.91 24.64 15.64
C LEU A 63 -6.41 25.52 16.78
N GLU A 64 -7.42 26.36 16.55
CA GLU A 64 -8.07 27.17 17.59
C GLU A 64 -8.67 26.31 18.72
N THR A 65 -9.34 25.21 18.35
CA THR A 65 -9.95 24.28 19.31
C THR A 65 -8.89 23.53 20.11
N ALA A 66 -7.82 23.09 19.46
CA ALA A 66 -6.72 22.37 20.08
C ALA A 66 -5.94 23.28 21.04
N ALA A 67 -5.67 24.53 20.64
CA ALA A 67 -5.01 25.53 21.47
C ALA A 67 -5.83 25.89 22.72
N SER A 68 -7.16 25.84 22.63
CA SER A 68 -8.06 26.17 23.74
C SER A 68 -8.42 24.99 24.64
N SER A 69 -8.16 23.73 24.24
CA SER A 69 -8.61 22.57 25.02
C SER A 69 -7.69 21.35 24.95
N HIS A 70 -6.76 21.26 25.90
CA HIS A 70 -5.92 20.07 26.11
C HIS A 70 -6.73 18.79 26.39
N ARG A 71 -7.91 18.92 27.02
CA ARG A 71 -8.79 17.77 27.25
C ARG A 71 -9.23 17.16 25.92
N LEU A 72 -9.61 17.98 24.93
CA LEU A 72 -10.07 17.47 23.64
C LEU A 72 -8.92 16.86 22.83
N THR A 73 -7.75 17.49 22.82
CA THR A 73 -6.57 16.95 22.11
C THR A 73 -6.15 15.59 22.67
N SER A 74 -6.25 15.39 23.99
CA SER A 74 -5.95 14.10 24.63
C SER A 74 -6.89 12.95 24.24
N LEU A 75 -8.06 13.25 23.65
CA LEU A 75 -9.02 12.23 23.20
C LEU A 75 -8.72 11.74 21.76
N ILE A 76 -7.91 12.49 21.01
CA ILE A 76 -7.60 12.20 19.61
C ILE A 76 -6.65 10.99 19.56
N ARG A 77 -7.06 9.96 18.82
CA ARG A 77 -6.30 8.73 18.55
C ARG A 77 -5.93 8.61 17.08
N GLU A 78 -6.77 9.15 16.21
CA GLU A 78 -6.59 9.12 14.76
C GLU A 78 -6.68 10.55 14.24
N PHE A 79 -5.68 10.97 13.49
CA PHE A 79 -5.61 12.30 12.93
C PHE A 79 -5.20 12.24 11.47
N GLN A 80 -6.08 12.75 10.60
CA GLN A 80 -5.89 12.75 9.16
C GLN A 80 -6.00 14.17 8.61
N VAL A 81 -5.01 14.57 7.81
CA VAL A 81 -5.08 15.77 6.99
C VAL A 81 -5.05 15.37 5.54
N HIS A 82 -6.04 15.87 4.81
CA HIS A 82 -6.28 15.48 3.45
C HIS A 82 -6.89 16.65 2.69
N TYR A 83 -6.04 17.53 2.18
CA TYR A 83 -6.49 18.64 1.31
C TYR A 83 -6.68 18.12 -0.11
N HIS A 84 -7.82 18.45 -0.70
CA HIS A 84 -8.01 18.43 -2.15
C HIS A 84 -7.90 19.89 -2.62
N ASP A 85 -7.34 20.13 -3.81
CA ASP A 85 -7.48 21.41 -4.51
C ASP A 85 -6.91 22.64 -3.80
N LEU A 86 -5.65 22.59 -3.36
CA LEU A 86 -4.89 23.84 -3.32
C LEU A 86 -4.40 24.09 -4.74
N ASP A 87 -5.10 24.94 -5.48
CA ASP A 87 -4.54 25.54 -6.71
C ASP A 87 -3.09 25.90 -6.41
N GLU A 88 -2.14 25.43 -7.22
CA GLU A 88 -0.70 25.63 -6.99
C GLU A 88 -0.33 27.13 -6.83
N ASP A 89 -1.21 28.02 -7.28
CA ASP A 89 -1.14 29.48 -7.18
C ASP A 89 -1.64 30.08 -5.86
N THR A 90 -2.24 29.29 -4.97
CA THR A 90 -2.63 29.78 -3.65
C THR A 90 -1.41 29.90 -2.74
N THR A 91 -0.98 31.14 -2.53
CA THR A 91 0.06 31.51 -1.55
C THR A 91 -0.29 31.14 -0.09
N ASP A 92 -1.50 30.65 0.15
CA ASP A 92 -1.95 30.08 1.42
C ASP A 92 -1.26 28.74 1.67
N SER A 93 -0.02 28.82 2.14
CA SER A 93 0.65 27.66 2.72
C SER A 93 -0.28 27.07 3.79
N PRO A 94 -0.54 25.76 3.79
CA PRO A 94 -1.31 25.14 4.86
C PRO A 94 -0.68 25.50 6.20
N GLU A 95 -1.54 25.87 7.15
CA GLU A 95 -1.16 26.32 8.49
C GLU A 95 -0.18 25.35 9.15
N ASP A 96 0.67 25.89 10.01
CA ASP A 96 1.63 25.06 10.74
C ASP A 96 0.91 24.19 11.77
N ILE A 97 0.89 22.89 11.50
CA ILE A 97 0.26 21.91 12.37
C ILE A 97 1.17 21.45 13.51
N GLU A 98 2.47 21.72 13.39
CA GLU A 98 3.48 21.25 14.31
C GLU A 98 3.14 21.59 15.78
N PRO A 99 2.71 22.82 16.14
CA PRO A 99 2.34 23.14 17.52
C PRO A 99 1.28 22.21 18.11
N VAL A 100 0.28 21.82 17.32
CA VAL A 100 -0.83 20.97 17.80
C VAL A 100 -0.44 19.50 17.83
N LEU A 101 0.35 19.00 16.87
CA LEU A 101 0.80 17.60 16.86
C LEU A 101 1.48 17.22 18.18
N SER A 102 2.30 18.09 18.75
CA SER A 102 2.96 17.86 20.05
C SER A 102 1.99 17.65 21.23
N SER A 103 0.75 18.16 21.11
CA SER A 103 -0.29 18.01 22.12
C SER A 103 -1.12 16.73 21.95
N LEU A 104 -0.98 16.03 20.81
CA LEU A 104 -1.69 14.80 20.49
C LEU A 104 -0.94 13.58 21.07
N VAL A 105 -0.60 13.61 22.35
CA VAL A 105 0.22 12.59 23.03
C VAL A 105 -0.33 11.17 22.96
N ASN A 106 -1.63 11.05 22.69
CA ASN A 106 -2.41 9.83 22.62
C ASN A 106 -2.62 9.35 21.17
N LEU A 107 -2.03 10.03 20.19
CA LEU A 107 -2.20 9.73 18.78
C LEU A 107 -1.58 8.37 18.42
N GLU A 108 -2.40 7.49 17.86
CA GLU A 108 -2.03 6.15 17.44
C GLU A 108 -1.88 6.04 15.93
N SER A 109 -2.63 6.84 15.17
CA SER A 109 -2.61 6.86 13.70
C SER A 109 -2.54 8.28 13.15
N LEU A 110 -1.52 8.53 12.32
CA LEU A 110 -1.29 9.81 11.65
C LEU A 110 -1.32 9.62 10.13
N VAL A 111 -2.18 10.37 9.46
CA VAL A 111 -2.25 10.41 7.99
C VAL A 111 -2.02 11.84 7.54
N LEU A 112 -0.92 12.06 6.81
CA LEU A 112 -0.57 13.36 6.26
C LEU A 112 -0.54 13.25 4.74
N ARG A 113 -1.55 13.84 4.11
CA ARG A 113 -1.64 14.01 2.66
C ARG A 113 -1.75 15.50 2.37
N SER A 114 -0.62 16.12 2.04
CA SER A 114 -0.61 17.55 1.69
C SER A 114 0.67 17.97 1.00
N SER A 115 0.66 19.20 0.48
CA SER A 115 1.83 19.92 -0.02
C SER A 115 2.82 20.35 1.07
N TRP A 116 2.64 19.95 2.35
CA TRP A 116 3.62 20.21 3.42
C TRP A 116 4.98 19.60 3.13
N PHE A 117 5.01 18.51 2.36
CA PHE A 117 6.22 17.83 1.96
C PHE A 117 6.90 18.45 0.72
N SER A 118 6.46 19.63 0.24
CA SER A 118 7.12 20.27 -0.89
C SER A 118 8.57 20.68 -0.55
N TRP A 119 9.46 20.63 -1.55
CA TRP A 119 10.91 20.85 -1.39
C TRP A 119 11.25 22.22 -0.79
N HIS A 120 10.35 23.20 -0.91
CA HIS A 120 10.52 24.54 -0.35
C HIS A 120 10.06 24.67 1.12
N LYS A 121 9.53 23.59 1.71
CA LYS A 121 8.90 23.54 3.04
C LYS A 121 9.41 22.39 3.92
N ASP A 122 10.45 21.67 3.49
CA ASP A 122 11.13 20.56 4.16
C ASP A 122 11.46 20.77 5.66
N LYS A 123 11.53 22.02 6.12
CA LYS A 123 11.78 22.41 7.53
C LYS A 123 10.55 22.47 8.44
N LYS A 124 9.34 22.19 7.95
CA LYS A 124 8.08 22.49 8.67
C LYS A 124 7.53 21.37 9.57
N MET A 125 8.24 20.26 9.75
CA MET A 125 7.69 19.18 10.57
C MET A 125 8.76 18.50 11.41
N LYS A 126 9.39 19.30 12.29
CA LYS A 126 10.50 18.83 13.14
C LYS A 126 10.05 17.81 14.18
N LEU A 127 8.77 17.77 14.55
CA LEU A 127 8.25 16.73 15.44
C LEU A 127 8.42 15.32 14.88
N LEU A 128 8.36 15.15 13.56
CA LEU A 128 8.65 13.84 12.95
C LEU A 128 10.16 13.53 12.90
N ILE A 129 11.03 14.46 13.34
CA ILE A 129 12.45 14.19 13.59
C ILE A 129 12.63 13.49 14.95
N HIS A 130 11.77 13.78 15.95
CA HIS A 130 11.77 13.09 17.24
C HIS A 130 10.36 12.58 17.62
N PRO A 131 9.77 11.68 16.81
CA PRO A 131 8.39 11.24 17.00
C PRO A 131 8.20 10.51 18.33
N GLN A 132 9.22 9.82 18.83
CA GLN A 132 9.16 9.07 20.10
C GLN A 132 9.00 9.97 21.34
N GLU A 133 9.46 11.23 21.25
CA GLU A 133 9.36 12.19 22.34
C GLU A 133 8.02 12.93 22.31
N THR A 134 7.42 13.03 21.13
CA THR A 134 6.30 13.93 20.85
C THR A 134 4.98 13.19 20.61
N LEU A 135 5.05 11.98 20.06
CA LEU A 135 3.94 11.11 19.70
C LEU A 135 4.19 9.66 20.19
N PRO A 136 4.31 9.43 21.51
CA PRO A 136 4.76 8.15 22.06
C PRO A 136 3.78 6.99 21.81
N ALA A 137 2.50 7.28 21.57
CA ALA A 137 1.47 6.28 21.30
C ALA A 137 1.38 5.87 19.82
N LEU A 138 2.22 6.45 18.94
CA LEU A 138 2.11 6.30 17.50
C LEU A 138 2.42 4.87 17.05
N ARG A 139 1.46 4.27 16.33
CA ARG A 139 1.54 2.91 15.79
C ARG A 139 1.46 2.85 14.28
N SER A 140 0.80 3.83 13.66
CA SER A 140 0.55 3.86 12.22
C SER A 140 0.84 5.25 11.66
N VAL A 141 1.64 5.31 10.60
CA VAL A 141 1.93 6.56 9.90
C VAL A 141 1.77 6.37 8.41
N ILE A 142 1.08 7.30 7.77
CA ILE A 142 0.95 7.39 6.33
C ILE A 142 1.41 8.78 5.91
N LEU A 143 2.51 8.84 5.16
CA LEU A 143 3.03 10.06 4.55
C LEU A 143 2.83 9.99 3.05
N SER A 144 2.12 10.96 2.49
CA SER A 144 1.84 11.02 1.07
C SER A 144 1.80 12.46 0.59
N ARG A 145 2.17 12.65 -0.68
CA ARG A 145 1.98 13.89 -1.41
C ARG A 145 1.08 13.63 -2.61
N ASP A 146 0.13 14.54 -2.83
CA ASP A 146 -0.73 14.52 -4.01
C ASP A 146 0.14 14.58 -5.27
N TYR A 147 -0.03 13.58 -6.14
CA TYR A 147 0.72 13.43 -7.37
C TYR A 147 0.25 14.50 -8.37
N GLY A 148 1.02 15.59 -8.47
CA GLY A 148 1.07 16.48 -9.61
C GLY A 148 2.48 16.38 -10.19
N TYR A 149 2.55 16.11 -11.50
CA TYR A 149 3.63 15.59 -12.36
C TYR A 149 5.13 15.72 -11.99
N ASP A 150 5.57 16.56 -11.06
CA ASP A 150 7.00 16.93 -10.98
C ASP A 150 7.65 16.93 -9.59
N PHE A 151 6.99 16.44 -8.54
CA PHE A 151 7.58 16.60 -7.21
C PHE A 151 7.38 15.43 -6.24
N SER A 152 8.44 14.63 -6.08
CA SER A 152 8.64 13.79 -4.90
C SER A 152 8.93 14.65 -3.65
N PHE A 153 9.01 14.05 -2.45
CA PHE A 153 9.54 14.73 -1.27
C PHE A 153 10.72 13.97 -0.66
N PRO A 154 11.74 14.65 -0.09
CA PRO A 154 12.88 13.97 0.50
C PRO A 154 12.50 13.26 1.81
N VAL A 155 12.76 11.95 1.91
CA VAL A 155 12.53 11.17 3.14
C VAL A 155 13.62 11.35 4.18
N SER A 156 14.79 11.85 3.78
CA SER A 156 15.93 12.05 4.68
C SER A 156 15.57 12.84 5.94
N SER A 157 14.68 13.83 5.82
CA SER A 157 14.18 14.64 6.94
C SER A 157 13.26 13.88 7.92
N TYR A 158 12.76 12.71 7.55
CA TYR A 158 11.78 11.91 8.32
C TYR A 158 12.28 10.50 8.66
N GLY A 159 13.57 10.22 8.40
CA GLY A 159 14.16 8.90 8.62
C GLY A 159 14.05 8.39 10.06
N SER A 160 13.91 9.28 11.05
CA SER A 160 13.73 8.91 12.45
C SER A 160 12.39 8.24 12.76
N LEU A 161 11.39 8.32 11.88
CA LEU A 161 10.18 7.48 11.98
C LEU A 161 10.53 5.99 11.98
N LEU A 162 11.57 5.59 11.24
CA LEU A 162 12.06 4.21 11.22
C LEU A 162 12.66 3.78 12.55
N HIS A 163 12.95 4.72 13.45
CA HIS A 163 13.50 4.51 14.79
C HIS A 163 12.43 4.55 15.87
N HIS A 164 11.17 4.85 15.53
CA HIS A 164 10.09 4.95 16.51
C HIS A 164 9.78 3.57 17.15
N PRO A 165 9.89 3.42 18.49
CA PRO A 165 9.82 2.11 19.13
C PRO A 165 8.41 1.50 19.10
N GLY A 166 7.36 2.32 19.08
CA GLY A 166 5.97 1.90 19.05
C GLY A 166 5.36 1.75 17.65
N LEU A 167 6.09 2.16 16.60
CA LEU A 167 5.55 2.18 15.24
C LEU A 167 5.46 0.75 14.70
N GLU A 168 4.28 0.37 14.20
CA GLU A 168 3.97 -0.96 13.69
C GLU A 168 3.74 -0.93 12.17
N ARG A 169 3.18 0.17 11.64
CA ARG A 169 2.85 0.32 10.21
C ARG A 169 3.35 1.65 9.68
N LEU A 170 4.05 1.61 8.55
CA LEU A 170 4.53 2.80 7.84
C LEU A 170 4.21 2.69 6.36
N THR A 171 3.47 3.67 5.85
CA THR A 171 3.23 3.85 4.43
C THR A 171 3.84 5.16 3.97
N ILE A 172 4.66 5.09 2.92
CA ILE A 172 5.24 6.26 2.26
C ILE A 172 4.83 6.20 0.80
N ALA A 173 4.28 7.30 0.28
CA ALA A 173 3.87 7.42 -1.11
C ALA A 173 4.42 8.69 -1.77
N GLY A 174 4.99 8.58 -2.97
CA GLY A 174 5.47 9.74 -3.75
C GLY A 174 6.72 10.41 -3.17
N ALA A 175 7.66 9.62 -2.67
CA ALA A 175 8.83 10.07 -1.94
C ALA A 175 10.14 9.80 -2.67
N GLN A 176 11.17 10.62 -2.45
CA GLN A 176 12.54 10.35 -2.89
C GLN A 176 13.43 10.07 -1.69
N PHE A 177 14.12 8.94 -1.75
CA PHE A 177 15.07 8.49 -0.75
C PHE A 177 16.46 8.95 -1.15
N GLN A 178 17.09 9.64 -0.21
CA GLN A 178 18.51 9.93 -0.18
C GLN A 178 18.93 9.76 1.28
N LEU A 179 18.81 8.53 1.79
CA LEU A 179 19.03 8.29 3.21
C LEU A 179 20.53 8.43 3.51
N LYS A 180 20.89 9.58 4.07
CA LYS A 180 22.11 9.68 4.87
C LYS A 180 21.73 9.17 6.24
N ILE A 181 21.84 7.86 6.45
CA ILE A 181 21.72 7.31 7.80
C ILE A 181 22.93 7.77 8.60
N ASP A 182 22.81 8.96 9.17
CA ASP A 182 23.72 9.42 10.19
C ASP A 182 23.40 8.58 11.44
N ASN A 183 24.39 7.82 11.91
CA ASN A 183 24.33 7.04 13.16
C ASN A 183 24.06 7.91 14.40
N GLU A 184 23.86 9.22 14.22
CA GLU A 184 23.65 10.24 15.23
C GLU A 184 22.39 10.00 16.09
N HIS A 185 21.39 9.28 15.58
CA HIS A 185 20.15 9.02 16.33
C HIS A 185 20.22 7.80 17.28
N GLY A 186 21.34 7.06 17.28
CA GLY A 186 21.62 6.03 18.30
C GLY A 186 20.64 4.85 18.36
N ALA A 187 19.70 4.73 17.41
CA ALA A 187 18.77 3.61 17.36
C ALA A 187 19.52 2.31 17.09
N ALA A 188 19.38 1.34 17.99
CA ALA A 188 20.01 0.04 17.80
C ALA A 188 19.41 -0.68 16.59
N ILE A 189 20.25 -1.44 15.89
CA ILE A 189 19.81 -2.40 14.86
C ILE A 189 18.79 -3.35 15.50
N ARG A 190 17.70 -3.68 14.76
CA ARG A 190 16.59 -4.52 15.26
C ARG A 190 15.93 -3.98 16.55
N SER A 191 15.72 -2.67 16.67
CA SER A 191 15.10 -2.06 17.86
C SER A 191 13.60 -1.79 17.74
N THR A 192 13.06 -1.68 16.52
CA THR A 192 11.69 -1.20 16.32
C THR A 192 10.66 -2.30 16.13
N ASN A 193 9.39 -1.97 16.39
CA ASN A 193 8.26 -2.89 16.28
C ASN A 193 7.57 -2.84 14.90
N LEU A 194 8.21 -2.22 13.90
CA LEU A 194 7.65 -2.08 12.56
C LEU A 194 7.44 -3.47 11.95
N GLN A 195 6.20 -3.77 11.58
CA GLN A 195 5.76 -5.05 11.03
C GLN A 195 5.26 -4.91 9.59
N GLU A 196 4.79 -3.72 9.20
CA GLU A 196 4.30 -3.44 7.86
C GLU A 196 4.97 -2.20 7.28
N LEU A 197 5.57 -2.36 6.10
CA LEU A 197 6.17 -1.28 5.34
C LEU A 197 5.61 -1.29 3.92
N THR A 198 5.02 -0.16 3.53
CA THR A 198 4.43 0.03 2.20
C THR A 198 5.06 1.24 1.52
N LEU A 199 5.69 1.00 0.38
CA LEU A 199 6.37 2.01 -0.44
C LEU A 199 5.66 2.10 -1.79
N LEU A 200 5.08 3.25 -2.08
CA LEU A 200 4.29 3.46 -3.30
C LEU A 200 4.87 4.63 -4.09
N ASN A 201 5.17 4.44 -5.38
CA ASN A 201 5.74 5.47 -6.25
C ASN A 201 6.94 6.18 -5.59
N CYS A 202 7.80 5.41 -4.92
CA CYS A 202 8.95 5.92 -4.21
C CYS A 202 10.19 5.79 -5.09
N ALA A 203 10.98 6.86 -5.16
CA ALA A 203 12.28 6.84 -5.78
C ALA A 203 13.34 6.42 -4.76
N LEU A 204 13.87 5.19 -4.82
CA LEU A 204 14.87 4.68 -3.87
C LEU A 204 15.83 3.68 -4.50
N GLN A 205 17.02 3.57 -3.91
CA GLN A 205 17.99 2.53 -4.23
C GLN A 205 17.78 1.29 -3.35
N ALA A 206 18.25 0.13 -3.79
CA ALA A 206 18.28 -1.09 -3.00
C ALA A 206 19.06 -0.90 -1.68
N ARG A 207 20.09 -0.04 -1.70
CA ARG A 207 20.84 0.33 -0.49
C ARG A 207 20.00 1.13 0.50
N ASP A 208 19.19 2.08 0.03
CA ASP A 208 18.26 2.81 0.92
C ASP A 208 17.30 1.83 1.58
N LEU A 209 16.76 0.87 0.81
CA LEU A 209 15.89 -0.18 1.35
C LEU A 209 16.61 -1.03 2.39
N GLU A 210 17.83 -1.49 2.10
CA GLU A 210 18.65 -2.26 3.06
C GLU A 210 18.84 -1.48 4.37
N ASP A 211 19.19 -0.20 4.25
CA ASP A 211 19.42 0.70 5.37
C ASP A 211 18.15 0.91 6.22
N MET A 212 16.97 1.02 5.61
CA MET A 212 15.68 1.07 6.32
C MET A 212 15.38 -0.24 7.05
N LEU A 213 15.66 -1.38 6.41
CA LEU A 213 15.30 -2.70 6.92
C LEU A 213 16.20 -3.18 8.08
N ARG A 214 17.26 -2.45 8.42
CA ARG A 214 18.12 -2.75 9.58
C ARG A 214 17.44 -2.53 10.94
N TYR A 215 16.45 -1.64 11.02
CA TYR A 215 15.83 -1.26 12.30
C TYR A 215 14.68 -2.16 12.77
N PRO A 216 13.78 -2.63 11.89
CA PRO A 216 12.68 -3.48 12.33
C PRO A 216 13.18 -4.81 12.88
N LYS A 217 12.58 -5.27 13.99
CA LYS A 217 12.88 -6.60 14.56
C LYS A 217 12.44 -7.72 13.62
N GLN A 218 11.19 -7.63 13.16
CA GLN A 218 10.52 -8.66 12.36
C GLN A 218 9.51 -7.97 11.45
N LEU A 219 9.87 -7.78 10.19
CA LEU A 219 8.94 -7.29 9.17
C LEU A 219 8.10 -8.46 8.67
N LYS A 220 6.77 -8.29 8.67
CA LYS A 220 5.78 -9.31 8.28
C LYS A 220 5.16 -9.04 6.93
N HIS A 221 4.91 -7.77 6.65
CA HIS A 221 4.21 -7.34 5.44
C HIS A 221 5.07 -6.30 4.73
N PHE A 222 5.43 -6.59 3.48
CA PHE A 222 6.18 -5.66 2.67
C PHE A 222 5.49 -5.45 1.33
N THR A 223 5.26 -4.18 1.00
CA THR A 223 4.72 -3.76 -0.28
C THR A 223 5.65 -2.74 -0.91
N ILE A 224 6.04 -2.96 -2.17
CA ILE A 224 6.74 -2.00 -3.00
C ILE A 224 6.13 -1.96 -4.39
N LYS A 225 5.64 -0.79 -4.80
CA LYS A 225 5.01 -0.60 -6.10
C LYS A 225 5.30 0.78 -6.68
N GLY A 226 5.31 0.88 -7.99
CA GLY A 226 5.23 2.16 -8.70
C GLY A 226 5.65 2.07 -10.15
N GLN A 227 5.20 3.04 -10.95
CA GLN A 227 5.49 3.13 -12.38
C GLN A 227 6.82 3.83 -12.66
N GLU A 228 7.49 3.40 -13.73
CA GLU A 228 8.80 3.91 -14.15
C GLU A 228 8.75 5.24 -14.91
N GLU A 229 7.65 5.53 -15.58
CA GLU A 229 7.66 6.52 -16.65
C GLU A 229 8.21 7.87 -16.22
N ARG A 230 9.35 8.17 -16.87
CA ARG A 230 9.97 9.46 -17.14
C ARG A 230 9.10 10.62 -16.70
N THR A 231 9.28 10.98 -15.44
CA THR A 231 9.31 12.42 -15.15
C THR A 231 10.64 12.93 -15.69
N ASP A 232 10.73 14.23 -15.93
CA ASP A 232 11.97 14.92 -16.34
C ASP A 232 13.12 14.77 -15.29
N MET A 233 12.86 14.02 -14.19
CA MET A 233 13.69 13.80 -13.02
C MET A 233 14.45 12.45 -13.01
N GLY A 234 14.29 11.59 -14.02
CA GLY A 234 14.98 10.29 -14.11
C GLY A 234 14.18 9.11 -13.51
N PRO A 235 14.75 7.88 -13.51
CA PRO A 235 14.02 6.68 -13.09
C PRO A 235 13.80 6.65 -11.58
N PHE A 236 12.60 6.23 -11.13
CA PHE A 236 12.28 6.06 -9.70
C PHE A 236 13.17 5.00 -9.05
N PHE A 237 13.52 3.93 -9.76
CA PHE A 237 14.48 2.94 -9.30
C PHE A 237 15.78 3.14 -10.06
N SER A 238 16.87 3.44 -9.34
CA SER A 238 18.16 3.77 -9.97
C SER A 238 19.12 2.60 -10.06
N ASP A 239 18.75 1.43 -9.53
CA ASP A 239 19.57 0.22 -9.61
C ASP A 239 19.13 -0.63 -10.80
N ASP A 240 20.10 -1.01 -11.61
CA ASP A 240 19.86 -1.80 -12.82
C ASP A 240 19.51 -3.27 -12.54
N ASP A 241 19.75 -3.77 -11.33
CA ASP A 241 19.53 -5.17 -10.96
C ASP A 241 18.44 -5.30 -9.88
N ARG A 242 17.25 -5.76 -10.28
CA ARG A 242 16.10 -6.00 -9.39
C ARG A 242 16.40 -6.99 -8.25
N ARG A 243 17.40 -7.87 -8.40
CA ARG A 243 17.81 -8.83 -7.35
C ARG A 243 18.38 -8.12 -6.13
N LEU A 244 18.91 -6.90 -6.27
CA LEU A 244 19.43 -6.13 -5.15
C LEU A 244 18.34 -5.78 -4.12
N TYR A 245 17.13 -5.44 -4.58
CA TYR A 245 15.99 -5.18 -3.70
C TYR A 245 15.54 -6.44 -2.95
N ILE A 246 15.54 -7.57 -3.64
CA ILE A 246 15.23 -8.88 -3.03
C ILE A 246 16.29 -9.26 -2.01
N ASN A 247 17.56 -9.03 -2.31
CA ASN A 247 18.67 -9.26 -1.38
C ASN A 247 18.56 -8.38 -0.12
N ALA A 248 18.15 -7.12 -0.24
CA ALA A 248 17.87 -6.26 0.91
C ALA A 248 16.78 -6.86 1.82
N LEU A 249 15.73 -7.43 1.23
CA LEU A 249 14.62 -8.08 1.94
C LEU A 249 15.00 -9.41 2.61
N ARG A 250 16.06 -10.09 2.16
CA ARG A 250 16.51 -11.37 2.77
C ARG A 250 16.83 -11.24 4.26
N THR A 251 17.12 -10.03 4.73
CA THR A 251 17.28 -9.73 6.17
C THR A 251 16.03 -10.01 7.01
N HIS A 252 14.86 -10.16 6.39
CA HIS A 252 13.57 -10.50 7.00
C HIS A 252 12.93 -11.76 6.38
N SER A 253 13.71 -12.60 5.69
CA SER A 253 13.20 -13.80 5.01
C SER A 253 12.50 -14.80 5.95
N SER A 254 12.84 -14.78 7.24
CA SER A 254 12.26 -15.63 8.28
C SER A 254 11.04 -15.04 8.98
N SER A 255 10.68 -13.79 8.72
CA SER A 255 9.51 -13.12 9.32
C SER A 255 8.47 -12.63 8.32
N LEU A 256 8.82 -12.46 7.05
CA LEU A 256 7.90 -11.98 6.02
C LEU A 256 6.80 -13.00 5.71
N GLU A 257 5.56 -12.65 6.04
CA GLU A 257 4.36 -13.46 5.82
C GLU A 257 3.72 -13.14 4.45
N THR A 258 3.75 -11.86 4.07
CA THR A 258 3.19 -11.38 2.79
C THR A 258 4.17 -10.50 2.05
N LEU A 259 4.27 -10.72 0.74
CA LEU A 259 5.17 -9.99 -0.14
C LEU A 259 4.41 -9.48 -1.36
N ASP A 260 4.41 -8.18 -1.55
CA ASP A 260 3.76 -7.52 -2.69
C ASP A 260 4.80 -6.66 -3.41
N ILE A 261 5.30 -7.14 -4.55
CA ILE A 261 6.42 -6.53 -5.26
C ILE A 261 6.03 -6.28 -6.72
N ASP A 262 6.18 -5.03 -7.13
CA ASP A 262 6.08 -4.59 -8.52
C ASP A 262 7.32 -3.76 -8.88
N ILE A 263 8.45 -4.45 -9.14
CA ILE A 263 9.74 -3.85 -9.53
C ILE A 263 10.08 -4.40 -10.92
N GLN A 264 9.55 -3.77 -11.97
CA GLN A 264 9.65 -4.32 -13.33
C GLN A 264 10.87 -3.83 -14.12
N TYR A 265 11.87 -3.28 -13.42
CA TYR A 265 13.05 -2.73 -14.05
C TYR A 265 14.02 -3.78 -14.59
N ASN A 266 14.47 -3.49 -15.80
CA ASN A 266 15.66 -3.96 -16.49
C ASN A 266 15.72 -5.41 -17.00
N ILE A 267 16.52 -5.55 -18.06
CA ILE A 267 16.74 -6.65 -19.02
C ILE A 267 17.37 -7.89 -18.35
N THR A 268 16.88 -8.27 -17.16
CA THR A 268 17.28 -9.52 -16.54
C THR A 268 16.38 -10.62 -17.07
N GLU A 269 16.92 -11.38 -18.02
CA GLU A 269 16.28 -12.58 -18.57
C GLU A 269 15.99 -13.64 -17.50
N GLU A 270 16.63 -13.54 -16.33
CA GLU A 270 16.58 -14.55 -15.28
C GLU A 270 15.41 -14.34 -14.29
N PRO A 271 14.79 -15.45 -13.85
CA PRO A 271 13.91 -15.51 -12.68
C PRO A 271 14.53 -14.91 -11.41
N ILE A 272 13.69 -14.35 -10.54
CA ILE A 272 14.07 -13.98 -9.17
C ILE A 272 13.99 -15.18 -8.24
N ASP A 273 15.05 -15.37 -7.45
CA ASP A 273 15.08 -16.33 -6.36
C ASP A 273 14.43 -15.79 -5.08
N LEU A 274 13.25 -16.32 -4.76
CA LEU A 274 12.47 -16.09 -3.55
C LEU A 274 12.43 -17.33 -2.62
N SER A 275 13.26 -18.34 -2.86
CA SER A 275 13.24 -19.61 -2.11
C SER A 275 13.58 -19.44 -0.63
N ASP A 276 14.37 -18.42 -0.28
CA ASP A 276 14.73 -18.07 1.09
C ASP A 276 13.54 -17.62 1.95
N PHE A 277 12.46 -17.12 1.33
CA PHE A 277 11.30 -16.54 2.02
C PHE A 277 10.34 -17.63 2.52
N SER A 278 10.86 -18.56 3.32
CA SER A 278 10.16 -19.78 3.73
C SER A 278 8.84 -19.55 4.49
N VAL A 279 8.63 -18.39 5.11
CA VAL A 279 7.39 -18.05 5.82
C VAL A 279 6.35 -17.31 4.96
N VAL A 280 6.72 -16.87 3.75
CA VAL A 280 5.79 -16.18 2.84
C VAL A 280 4.73 -17.17 2.36
N HIS A 281 3.48 -16.85 2.69
CA HIS A 281 2.31 -17.61 2.24
C HIS A 281 1.48 -16.85 1.21
N SER A 282 1.68 -15.55 1.06
CA SER A 282 0.98 -14.70 0.08
C SER A 282 1.99 -13.86 -0.72
N LEU A 283 2.01 -14.05 -2.03
CA LEU A 283 2.88 -13.33 -2.96
C LEU A 283 2.04 -12.63 -4.03
N THR A 284 2.22 -11.33 -4.17
CA THR A 284 1.77 -10.60 -5.35
C THR A 284 2.97 -10.10 -6.14
N ILE A 285 3.04 -10.46 -7.42
CA ILE A 285 4.23 -10.24 -8.22
C ILE A 285 3.91 -10.16 -9.72
N SER A 286 4.78 -9.51 -10.49
CA SER A 286 4.75 -9.61 -11.94
C SER A 286 5.14 -11.02 -12.40
N PRO A 287 4.39 -11.64 -13.33
CA PRO A 287 4.81 -12.88 -13.98
C PRO A 287 6.26 -12.91 -14.49
N ARG A 288 6.73 -11.79 -15.05
CA ARG A 288 8.08 -11.63 -15.61
C ARG A 288 9.18 -11.75 -14.56
N MET A 289 8.91 -11.37 -13.31
CA MET A 289 9.87 -11.52 -12.22
C MET A 289 10.03 -12.98 -11.78
N VAL A 290 9.00 -13.81 -11.98
CA VAL A 290 9.01 -15.24 -11.58
C VAL A 290 9.65 -16.10 -12.65
N ILE A 291 9.36 -15.84 -13.93
CA ILE A 291 9.83 -16.69 -15.05
C ILE A 291 11.04 -16.10 -15.76
N GLY A 292 11.31 -14.82 -15.54
CA GLY A 292 12.30 -14.08 -16.29
C GLY A 292 11.72 -13.53 -17.59
N ASP A 293 12.45 -12.58 -18.16
CA ASP A 293 12.10 -11.96 -19.45
C ASP A 293 12.63 -12.76 -20.66
N ASN A 294 13.18 -13.97 -20.43
CA ASN A 294 13.61 -14.85 -21.52
C ASN A 294 12.40 -15.46 -22.24
N GLU A 295 12.13 -14.96 -23.45
CA GLU A 295 11.02 -15.32 -24.32
C GLU A 295 10.88 -16.84 -24.55
N GLN A 296 11.99 -17.61 -24.51
CA GLN A 296 11.95 -19.07 -24.67
C GLN A 296 11.45 -19.80 -23.43
N LEU A 297 11.51 -19.20 -22.23
CA LEU A 297 11.03 -19.84 -21.00
C LEU A 297 9.50 -19.87 -20.93
N TRP A 298 8.84 -18.89 -21.55
CA TRP A 298 7.38 -18.79 -21.64
C TRP A 298 6.74 -19.84 -22.55
N LEU A 299 7.54 -20.48 -23.40
CA LEU A 299 7.11 -21.49 -24.37
C LEU A 299 7.60 -22.90 -24.03
N LYS A 300 8.38 -23.07 -22.95
CA LYS A 300 8.88 -24.38 -22.51
C LYS A 300 7.85 -25.12 -21.65
N GLU A 301 7.81 -26.44 -21.82
CA GLU A 301 7.03 -27.36 -20.98
C GLU A 301 7.51 -27.34 -19.53
N ALA A 302 6.60 -27.61 -18.60
CA ALA A 302 6.88 -27.56 -17.17
C ALA A 302 7.89 -28.59 -16.64
N SER A 303 8.23 -29.59 -17.45
CA SER A 303 9.22 -30.61 -17.14
C SER A 303 10.66 -30.06 -17.00
N THR A 304 10.88 -28.78 -17.32
CA THR A 304 12.18 -28.09 -17.27
C THR A 304 12.29 -26.99 -16.19
N LEU A 305 11.28 -26.83 -15.33
CA LEU A 305 11.10 -25.60 -14.53
C LEU A 305 11.92 -25.56 -13.24
N ASP A 306 13.19 -25.15 -13.34
CA ASP A 306 13.96 -24.73 -12.17
C ASP A 306 13.35 -23.49 -11.48
N TRP A 307 12.54 -22.68 -12.19
CA TRP A 307 11.92 -21.48 -11.62
C TRP A 307 10.90 -21.79 -10.51
N ALA A 308 10.20 -22.94 -10.56
CA ALA A 308 9.22 -23.29 -9.52
C ALA A 308 9.91 -23.48 -8.15
N LYS A 309 11.18 -23.90 -8.14
CA LYS A 309 12.00 -24.03 -6.93
C LYS A 309 12.44 -22.68 -6.37
N LEU A 310 12.34 -21.62 -7.17
CA LEU A 310 12.69 -20.26 -6.79
C LEU A 310 11.52 -19.55 -6.09
N LEU A 311 10.31 -20.10 -6.09
CA LEU A 311 9.21 -19.56 -5.32
C LEU A 311 9.34 -19.88 -3.83
N PRO A 312 8.68 -19.10 -2.94
CA PRO A 312 8.60 -19.43 -1.53
C PRO A 312 8.05 -20.85 -1.31
N PRO A 313 8.71 -21.71 -0.52
CA PRO A 313 8.34 -23.11 -0.39
C PRO A 313 6.98 -23.36 0.29
N ASN A 314 6.48 -22.39 1.06
CA ASN A 314 5.18 -22.47 1.75
C ASN A 314 4.13 -21.53 1.14
N LEU A 315 4.34 -21.10 -0.11
CA LEU A 315 3.40 -20.23 -0.82
C LEU A 315 2.02 -20.89 -0.94
N GLN A 316 0.97 -20.17 -0.51
CA GLN A 316 -0.42 -20.62 -0.60
C GLN A 316 -1.26 -19.76 -1.54
N HIS A 317 -0.96 -18.46 -1.62
CA HIS A 317 -1.72 -17.49 -2.40
C HIS A 317 -0.77 -16.78 -3.35
N LEU A 318 -1.01 -16.92 -4.65
CA LEU A 318 -0.24 -16.24 -5.69
C LEU A 318 -1.16 -15.32 -6.47
N THR A 319 -0.79 -14.05 -6.55
CA THR A 319 -1.46 -13.06 -7.38
C THR A 319 -0.49 -12.55 -8.42
N PHE A 320 -0.84 -12.71 -9.69
CA PHE A 320 -0.12 -12.11 -10.79
C PHE A 320 -0.70 -10.76 -11.18
N ARG A 321 0.16 -9.76 -11.34
CA ARG A 321 -0.20 -8.48 -11.95
C ARG A 321 0.43 -8.36 -13.34
N ASN A 322 -0.39 -8.21 -14.37
CA ASN A 322 0.11 -7.99 -15.73
C ASN A 322 -0.76 -6.99 -16.51
N GLU A 323 -0.12 -5.96 -17.08
CA GLU A 323 -0.74 -4.90 -17.88
C GLU A 323 -1.10 -5.32 -19.31
N VAL A 324 -0.42 -6.34 -19.83
CA VAL A 324 -0.57 -6.83 -21.20
C VAL A 324 -1.32 -8.17 -21.26
N GLY A 325 -1.86 -8.65 -20.13
CA GLY A 325 -2.64 -9.89 -20.10
C GLY A 325 -1.85 -11.16 -20.40
N VAL A 326 -0.52 -11.11 -20.27
CA VAL A 326 0.36 -12.27 -20.46
C VAL A 326 0.55 -13.00 -19.13
N PHE A 327 0.05 -14.23 -19.04
CA PHE A 327 0.16 -15.02 -17.82
C PHE A 327 0.73 -16.41 -18.12
N PRO A 328 1.61 -16.95 -17.26
CA PRO A 328 2.22 -18.25 -17.48
C PRO A 328 1.31 -19.37 -16.99
N ILE A 329 0.07 -19.36 -17.44
CA ILE A 329 -0.98 -20.24 -16.90
C ILE A 329 -0.71 -21.70 -17.21
N VAL A 330 -0.17 -22.01 -18.40
CA VAL A 330 0.26 -23.36 -18.77
C VAL A 330 1.30 -23.86 -17.75
N GLN A 331 2.37 -23.09 -17.53
CA GLN A 331 3.45 -23.47 -16.63
C GLN A 331 2.98 -23.57 -15.17
N MET A 332 2.10 -22.67 -14.73
CA MET A 332 1.51 -22.73 -13.40
C MET A 332 0.64 -23.97 -13.22
N TYR A 333 -0.20 -24.27 -14.20
CA TYR A 333 -1.09 -25.41 -14.17
C TYR A 333 -0.30 -26.71 -14.06
N GLU A 334 0.70 -26.89 -14.91
CA GLU A 334 1.57 -28.05 -14.86
C GLU A 334 2.39 -28.10 -13.57
N ALA A 335 2.93 -26.98 -13.08
CA ALA A 335 3.69 -26.95 -11.83
C ALA A 335 2.86 -27.37 -10.60
N VAL A 336 1.58 -26.99 -10.56
CA VAL A 336 0.64 -27.46 -9.55
C VAL A 336 0.28 -28.93 -9.76
N ARG A 337 0.00 -29.34 -11.00
CA ARG A 337 -0.38 -30.72 -11.35
C ARG A 337 0.71 -31.73 -10.99
N GLU A 338 1.97 -31.40 -11.29
CA GLU A 338 3.14 -32.23 -10.97
C GLU A 338 3.58 -32.11 -9.50
N GLY A 339 2.93 -31.23 -8.71
CA GLY A 339 3.18 -31.07 -7.28
C GLY A 339 4.45 -30.30 -6.92
N TYR A 340 5.03 -29.55 -7.86
CA TYR A 340 6.17 -28.66 -7.59
C TYR A 340 5.77 -27.48 -6.70
N ILE A 341 4.53 -27.01 -6.82
CA ILE A 341 3.98 -25.90 -6.03
C ILE A 341 2.64 -26.33 -5.42
N LYS A 342 2.35 -25.89 -4.19
CA LYS A 342 1.10 -26.20 -3.48
C LYS A 342 0.30 -24.94 -3.20
N LEU A 343 -0.47 -24.49 -4.18
CA LEU A 343 -1.34 -23.31 -4.02
C LEU A 343 -2.71 -23.67 -3.44
N ARG A 344 -3.30 -22.69 -2.75
CA ARG A 344 -4.72 -22.64 -2.39
C ARG A 344 -5.47 -21.71 -3.33
N SER A 345 -4.86 -20.61 -3.75
CA SER A 345 -5.43 -19.70 -4.72
C SER A 345 -4.40 -19.17 -5.71
N LEU A 346 -4.87 -18.97 -6.94
CA LEU A 346 -4.16 -18.26 -8.01
C LEU A 346 -5.09 -17.18 -8.57
N THR A 347 -4.66 -15.92 -8.48
CA THR A 347 -5.41 -14.78 -8.99
C THR A 347 -4.62 -14.08 -10.09
N CYS A 348 -5.25 -13.84 -11.24
CA CYS A 348 -4.66 -13.05 -12.31
C CYS A 348 -5.38 -11.70 -12.39
N LEU A 349 -4.64 -10.62 -12.14
CA LEU A 349 -5.13 -9.25 -12.26
C LEU A 349 -4.86 -8.76 -13.69
N LEU A 350 -5.93 -8.65 -14.47
CA LEU A 350 -5.91 -8.29 -15.88
C LEU A 350 -6.33 -6.83 -16.07
N ALA A 351 -5.47 -6.01 -16.68
CA ALA A 351 -5.85 -4.64 -17.05
C ALA A 351 -7.11 -4.62 -17.92
N SER A 352 -8.05 -3.75 -17.59
CA SER A 352 -9.18 -3.48 -18.49
C SER A 352 -8.64 -2.94 -19.82
N ASN A 353 -9.24 -3.42 -20.91
CA ASN A 353 -8.95 -2.91 -22.26
C ASN A 353 -9.73 -1.64 -22.58
N ILE A 354 -10.49 -1.12 -21.61
CA ILE A 354 -11.33 0.05 -21.72
C ILE A 354 -10.76 1.10 -20.76
N GLN A 355 -10.47 2.30 -21.27
CA GLN A 355 -10.09 3.46 -20.46
C GLN A 355 -11.29 3.93 -19.61
N GLU A 356 -11.05 4.81 -18.64
CA GLU A 356 -12.13 5.39 -17.82
C GLU A 356 -13.21 6.11 -18.65
N ASP A 357 -12.87 6.63 -19.83
CA ASP A 357 -13.79 7.33 -20.75
C ASP A 357 -14.57 6.39 -21.68
N GLY A 358 -14.33 5.08 -21.60
CA GLY A 358 -14.97 4.07 -22.44
C GLY A 358 -14.26 3.75 -23.76
N SER A 359 -13.12 4.40 -24.06
CA SER A 359 -12.33 4.13 -25.26
C SER A 359 -11.47 2.86 -25.12
N PRO A 360 -11.21 2.10 -26.20
CA PRO A 360 -10.30 0.96 -26.15
C PRO A 360 -8.84 1.44 -26.02
N VAL A 361 -8.08 0.78 -25.14
CA VAL A 361 -6.69 1.15 -24.83
C VAL A 361 -5.72 0.74 -25.96
N PHE A 362 -6.01 -0.35 -26.66
CA PHE A 362 -5.15 -0.89 -27.70
C PHE A 362 -5.70 -0.59 -29.10
N SER A 363 -4.85 -0.11 -30.01
CA SER A 363 -5.17 -0.01 -31.43
C SER A 363 -5.35 -1.39 -32.05
N GLU A 364 -6.14 -1.50 -33.13
CA GLU A 364 -6.46 -2.77 -33.82
C GLU A 364 -5.23 -3.63 -34.21
N TRP A 365 -4.04 -3.02 -34.30
CA TRP A 365 -2.79 -3.69 -34.69
C TRP A 365 -2.01 -4.29 -33.52
N SER A 366 -2.35 -3.92 -32.28
CA SER A 366 -1.84 -4.55 -31.06
C SER A 366 -2.65 -5.79 -30.66
N LEU A 367 -3.62 -6.18 -31.51
CA LEU A 367 -4.64 -7.21 -31.26
C LEU A 367 -4.26 -8.63 -31.72
N GLY A 368 -2.97 -9.02 -31.72
CA GLY A 368 -2.62 -10.44 -31.79
C GLY A 368 -3.13 -11.20 -30.56
N ALA A 369 -3.76 -12.37 -30.72
CA ALA A 369 -3.98 -13.33 -29.60
C ALA A 369 -2.66 -13.91 -29.06
N ILE A 370 -1.59 -13.60 -29.78
CA ILE A 370 -0.23 -13.99 -29.59
C ILE A 370 0.56 -12.68 -29.68
N ASP A 371 1.43 -12.39 -28.70
CA ASP A 371 2.33 -11.25 -28.77
C ASP A 371 3.36 -11.42 -29.91
N THR A 372 4.26 -10.46 -30.08
CA THR A 372 5.32 -10.55 -31.09
C THR A 372 6.27 -11.75 -30.90
N GLN A 373 6.15 -12.47 -29.78
CA GLN A 373 7.03 -13.53 -29.32
C GLN A 373 6.39 -14.93 -29.35
N GLY A 374 5.11 -15.06 -29.66
CA GLY A 374 4.46 -16.38 -29.65
C GLY A 374 3.67 -16.68 -28.37
N VAL A 375 3.58 -15.76 -27.41
CA VAL A 375 2.93 -15.98 -26.11
C VAL A 375 1.47 -15.55 -26.16
N LEU A 376 0.58 -16.36 -25.58
CA LEU A 376 -0.85 -16.04 -25.51
C LEU A 376 -1.10 -14.77 -24.69
N VAL A 377 -1.93 -13.90 -25.27
CA VAL A 377 -2.37 -12.63 -24.66
C VAL A 377 -3.85 -12.73 -24.36
N PHE A 378 -4.22 -12.64 -23.09
CA PHE A 378 -5.62 -12.68 -22.65
C PHE A 378 -6.18 -11.27 -22.49
N ARG A 379 -7.37 -11.01 -23.01
CA ARG A 379 -7.99 -9.67 -23.04
C ARG A 379 -9.24 -9.53 -22.20
N SER A 380 -9.80 -10.64 -21.76
CA SER A 380 -10.89 -10.64 -20.82
C SER A 380 -10.73 -11.78 -19.82
N PRO A 381 -11.36 -11.66 -18.65
CA PRO A 381 -11.48 -12.79 -17.73
C PRO A 381 -12.04 -14.04 -18.42
N ASP A 382 -13.04 -13.89 -19.29
CA ASP A 382 -13.69 -15.01 -19.98
C ASP A 382 -12.75 -15.75 -20.92
N GLU A 383 -11.88 -15.04 -21.66
CA GLU A 383 -10.86 -15.66 -22.51
C GLU A 383 -9.92 -16.54 -21.69
N LEU A 384 -9.35 -16.00 -20.60
CA LEU A 384 -8.42 -16.76 -19.77
C LEU A 384 -9.09 -17.91 -19.02
N MET A 385 -10.34 -17.73 -18.58
CA MET A 385 -11.08 -18.74 -17.85
C MET A 385 -11.58 -19.88 -18.75
N SER A 386 -11.78 -19.62 -20.05
CA SER A 386 -12.25 -20.61 -21.03
C SER A 386 -11.13 -21.31 -21.80
N GLU A 387 -9.91 -20.77 -21.76
CA GLU A 387 -8.74 -21.37 -22.39
C GLU A 387 -8.49 -22.81 -21.90
N LEU A 388 -8.14 -23.69 -22.84
CA LEU A 388 -7.97 -25.11 -22.58
C LEU A 388 -6.57 -25.40 -22.01
N SER A 389 -6.57 -26.13 -20.91
CA SER A 389 -5.38 -26.77 -20.36
C SER A 389 -4.86 -27.89 -21.28
N PRO A 390 -3.62 -28.36 -21.07
CA PRO A 390 -3.08 -29.54 -21.76
C PRO A 390 -3.95 -30.81 -21.64
N ASP A 391 -4.80 -30.89 -20.60
CA ASP A 391 -5.71 -32.01 -20.37
C ASP A 391 -7.06 -31.87 -21.12
N GLY A 392 -7.24 -30.80 -21.92
CA GLY A 392 -8.43 -30.55 -22.74
C GLY A 392 -9.64 -30.02 -21.96
N VAL A 393 -9.48 -29.65 -20.69
CA VAL A 393 -10.48 -28.95 -19.87
C VAL A 393 -10.10 -27.48 -19.71
N SER A 394 -11.05 -26.59 -19.40
CA SER A 394 -10.70 -25.18 -19.17
C SER A 394 -9.82 -25.03 -17.93
N TYR A 395 -8.96 -24.00 -17.89
CA TYR A 395 -8.09 -23.77 -16.72
C TYR A 395 -8.85 -23.61 -15.42
N SER A 396 -10.01 -22.96 -15.44
CA SER A 396 -10.90 -22.86 -14.28
C SER A 396 -11.26 -24.23 -13.71
N GLN A 397 -11.69 -25.16 -14.57
CA GLN A 397 -12.04 -26.53 -14.16
C GLN A 397 -10.80 -27.33 -13.75
N GLY A 398 -9.69 -27.17 -14.48
CA GLY A 398 -8.43 -27.85 -14.20
C GLY A 398 -7.88 -27.50 -12.83
N PHE A 399 -7.71 -26.20 -12.53
CA PHE A 399 -7.24 -25.76 -11.21
C PHE A 399 -8.20 -26.16 -10.10
N GLN A 400 -9.51 -26.07 -10.32
CA GLN A 400 -10.50 -26.52 -9.35
C GLN A 400 -10.37 -28.01 -9.04
N ALA A 401 -10.13 -28.86 -10.04
CA ALA A 401 -9.89 -30.29 -9.85
C ALA A 401 -8.60 -30.57 -9.07
N LEU A 402 -7.60 -29.68 -9.16
CA LEU A 402 -6.37 -29.72 -8.36
C LEU A 402 -6.53 -29.09 -6.96
N GLY A 403 -7.72 -28.59 -6.61
CA GLY A 403 -7.99 -27.96 -5.32
C GLY A 403 -7.50 -26.52 -5.19
N VAL A 404 -7.23 -25.84 -6.31
CA VAL A 404 -6.80 -24.43 -6.35
C VAL A 404 -7.99 -23.55 -6.75
N GLU A 405 -8.25 -22.52 -5.96
CA GLU A 405 -9.17 -21.45 -6.32
C GLU A 405 -8.53 -20.56 -7.40
N PHE A 406 -8.99 -20.70 -8.64
CA PHE A 406 -8.53 -19.88 -9.75
C PHE A 406 -9.50 -18.73 -10.03
N SER A 407 -8.98 -17.51 -10.08
CA SER A 407 -9.76 -16.32 -10.37
C SER A 407 -9.01 -15.39 -11.33
N VAL A 408 -9.77 -14.73 -12.20
CA VAL A 408 -9.27 -13.66 -13.05
C VAL A 408 -10.10 -12.43 -12.74
N VAL A 409 -9.44 -11.37 -12.33
CA VAL A 409 -10.08 -10.12 -11.93
C VAL A 409 -9.67 -9.07 -12.94
N GLU A 410 -10.66 -8.54 -13.65
CA GLU A 410 -10.44 -7.36 -14.48
C GLU A 410 -10.27 -6.15 -13.56
N VAL A 411 -9.22 -5.39 -13.83
CA VAL A 411 -8.83 -4.25 -13.02
C VAL A 411 -8.78 -2.99 -13.90
N PRO A 412 -9.51 -1.92 -13.55
CA PRO A 412 -9.54 -0.74 -14.39
C PRO A 412 -8.15 -0.09 -14.49
N ARG A 413 -7.83 0.46 -15.66
CA ARG A 413 -6.62 1.25 -15.89
C ARG A 413 -6.85 2.64 -15.33
N THR A 414 -6.60 2.80 -14.05
CA THR A 414 -6.82 4.06 -13.35
C THR A 414 -5.50 4.73 -13.01
N GLU A 415 -5.45 6.07 -13.13
CA GLU A 415 -4.43 6.89 -12.47
C GLU A 415 -4.63 6.95 -10.94
N MET A 416 -5.66 6.28 -10.43
CA MET A 416 -5.90 6.15 -8.99
C MET A 416 -5.46 4.78 -8.49
N LEU A 417 -5.14 4.69 -7.21
CA LEU A 417 -4.84 3.41 -6.58
C LEU A 417 -6.10 2.54 -6.62
N PRO A 418 -6.05 1.36 -7.24
CA PRO A 418 -7.24 0.55 -7.41
C PRO A 418 -7.82 0.10 -6.06
N GLY A 419 -9.14 -0.02 -5.98
CA GLY A 419 -9.83 -0.44 -4.75
C GLY A 419 -9.51 -1.85 -4.25
N TYR A 420 -8.74 -2.65 -5.00
CA TYR A 420 -8.27 -3.98 -4.61
C TYR A 420 -6.88 -3.98 -3.94
N ASP A 421 -6.15 -2.87 -4.00
CA ASP A 421 -4.95 -2.68 -3.21
C ASP A 421 -5.33 -2.09 -1.83
N SER A 422 -4.60 -2.44 -0.79
CA SER A 422 -4.76 -1.91 0.57
C SER A 422 -4.38 -0.43 0.63
N CYS A 423 -5.18 0.41 0.00
CA CYS A 423 -5.02 1.84 -0.06
C CYS A 423 -5.79 2.49 1.11
N PRO A 424 -5.14 3.36 1.91
CA PRO A 424 -5.83 4.14 2.95
C PRO A 424 -6.84 5.16 2.40
N CYS A 425 -6.74 5.58 1.13
CA CYS A 425 -7.75 6.43 0.47
C CYS A 425 -8.00 6.06 -1.00
N PRO A 426 -9.26 5.89 -1.43
CA PRO A 426 -9.63 5.68 -2.84
C PRO A 426 -9.23 6.82 -3.78
N CYS A 427 -8.87 7.97 -3.21
CA CYS A 427 -8.59 9.22 -3.89
C CYS A 427 -7.10 9.47 -4.16
N TRP A 428 -6.24 8.50 -3.83
CA TRP A 428 -4.81 8.60 -4.10
C TRP A 428 -4.58 8.48 -5.60
N ILE A 429 -4.01 9.54 -6.18
CA ILE A 429 -3.44 9.47 -7.52
C ILE A 429 -2.22 8.56 -7.42
N TYR A 430 -2.32 7.42 -8.06
CA TYR A 430 -1.30 6.42 -8.20
C TYR A 430 -1.24 6.11 -9.68
N LYS A 431 -0.13 6.50 -10.31
CA LYS A 431 0.25 6.01 -11.62
C LYS A 431 0.43 4.49 -11.53
N HIS A 432 -0.68 3.78 -11.72
CA HIS A 432 -0.68 2.34 -11.81
C HIS A 432 0.00 2.01 -13.12
N ARG A 433 0.87 1.01 -13.10
CA ARG A 433 1.42 0.39 -14.31
C ARG A 433 0.34 -0.08 -15.32
N LEU A 434 -0.91 -0.14 -14.86
CA LEU A 434 -2.16 -0.27 -15.61
C LEU A 434 -2.28 0.78 -16.74
N TYR A 435 -1.78 1.96 -16.43
CA TYR A 435 -1.97 3.23 -17.11
C TYR A 435 -0.67 3.55 -17.86
N ASP A 436 -0.57 3.06 -19.09
CA ASP A 436 0.55 3.37 -19.99
C ASP A 436 0.09 4.47 -20.95
N ASP A 437 0.68 5.66 -20.81
CA ASP A 437 0.45 6.81 -21.72
C ASP A 437 1.32 6.72 -22.99
N SER A 438 2.22 5.74 -23.08
CA SER A 438 3.23 5.64 -24.15
C SER A 438 2.72 5.01 -25.46
N VAL A 439 1.40 4.81 -25.61
CA VAL A 439 0.76 4.42 -26.87
C VAL A 439 0.18 5.66 -27.58
N TRP A 440 1.06 6.53 -28.07
CA TRP A 440 0.73 7.54 -29.09
C TRP A 440 1.70 7.49 -30.27
#